data_AF-A0A3A4PHR7-F1
#
_entry.id   AF-A0A3A4PHR7-F1
#
_cell.length_a   1.000
_cell.length_b   1.000
_cell.length_c   1.000
_cell.angle_alpha   90.00
_cell.angle_beta   90.00
_cell.angle_gamma   90.00
#
_symmetry.space_group_name_H-M   'P 1'
#
loop_
_entity.id
_entity.type
_entity.pdbx_description
1 polymer ?
#
loop_
_entity_poly.entity_id
_entity_poly.type
_entity_poly.pdbx_seq_one_letter_code
_entity_poly.pdbx_strand_id
1 'polypeptide(L)'
;MDSDVRGGKLGTELRSARKLTTGIWAWAYPLFSALCLGWLLLRSGRKPSRLRYPCQQAAAVHSTWLLAAAGAGLAHALSRRAGRRRWLIPLLTLALLASFSLVAGGGTAVEAVGEGVPDLGEVHARAAALVPEAWTASTPGGGHDVFVVDHVPVPPAGSPYHQGVEALVRLMDEGGVSLYRSSADYPGAGPDGIVSPDDVVLLKVNAAWDQRGMTNTDVVHGLVTAILRHPDGFTGEVVLVENCEGGPDYTHALNNAENPAQSFQAVVDSYGDPARVSASSWWSFTDNAVYEFNSGDMRQGYVLLGNNVSYPKFVTGRGTCVSLRNGIWTGSGYDKSRLKLINVPVLKSHNATGVTASLKNFMGVPSIHKTVDVHYDLIYQGFMGRMMNEVIYPDLNIIDAIWVSPSHPDGPAGPYSRAVRANILLAGTDPVALDYYAGKYVLYPISGYGRHDPETPFNEGTNPYHDGTSNTGYAYNAFRIMLDFTASVLQQGGHDVTLDPARMSVHVRNLREGLSWSGGHCVTGVASAGTQWFFAEGTTREGFDEWL
;
A
#
# COMPACT_ATOMS: atom_id res chain seq x y z
N MET A 1 -32.61 -53.99 32.62
CA MET A 1 -31.19 -54.32 32.76
C MET A 1 -30.56 -54.18 31.39
N ASP A 2 -29.36 -53.61 31.31
CA ASP A 2 -28.61 -53.20 30.12
C ASP A 2 -28.96 -51.85 29.46
N SER A 3 -28.64 -50.78 30.20
CA SER A 3 -28.41 -49.46 29.63
C SER A 3 -27.12 -48.79 30.15
N ASP A 4 -26.08 -49.56 30.51
CA ASP A 4 -24.93 -48.99 31.23
C ASP A 4 -23.53 -49.51 30.85
N VAL A 5 -23.33 -49.95 29.60
CA VAL A 5 -22.03 -50.55 29.20
C VAL A 5 -21.27 -49.80 28.08
N ARG A 6 -21.83 -48.77 27.42
CA ARG A 6 -21.12 -48.05 26.33
C ARG A 6 -20.48 -46.70 26.72
N GLY A 7 -20.74 -46.15 27.90
CA GLY A 7 -20.14 -44.87 28.34
C GLY A 7 -18.72 -44.96 28.90
N GLY A 8 -18.30 -46.14 29.40
CA GLY A 8 -17.04 -46.30 30.13
C GLY A 8 -15.78 -46.34 29.24
N LYS A 9 -15.84 -46.95 28.04
CA LYS A 9 -14.66 -47.08 27.17
C LYS A 9 -14.27 -45.76 26.50
N LEU A 10 -15.24 -44.97 26.03
CA LEU A 10 -14.98 -43.71 25.32
C LEU A 10 -14.37 -42.63 26.22
N GLY A 11 -14.83 -42.54 27.48
CA GLY A 11 -14.31 -41.57 28.47
C GLY A 11 -12.90 -41.89 28.98
N THR A 12 -12.45 -43.14 28.85
CA THR A 12 -11.13 -43.58 29.33
C THR A 12 -10.07 -43.38 28.24
N GLU A 13 -10.42 -43.61 26.96
CA GLU A 13 -9.53 -43.30 25.83
C GLU A 13 -9.34 -41.80 25.62
N LEU A 14 -10.40 -40.98 25.77
CA LEU A 14 -10.28 -39.51 25.70
C LEU A 14 -9.44 -38.91 26.83
N ARG A 15 -9.45 -39.50 28.04
CA ARG A 15 -8.58 -39.07 29.15
C ARG A 15 -7.14 -39.54 28.98
N SER A 16 -6.92 -40.70 28.37
CA SER A 16 -5.59 -41.20 27.99
C SER A 16 -4.95 -40.32 26.90
N ALA A 17 -5.71 -40.00 25.84
CA ALA A 17 -5.26 -39.12 24.76
C ALA A 17 -5.00 -37.67 25.22
N ARG A 18 -5.82 -37.12 26.14
CA ARG A 18 -5.55 -35.82 26.79
C ARG A 18 -4.28 -35.84 27.64
N LYS A 19 -4.02 -36.91 28.40
CA LYS A 19 -2.78 -37.05 29.19
C LYS A 19 -1.54 -37.19 28.31
N LEU A 20 -1.64 -37.94 27.20
CA LEU A 20 -0.54 -38.10 26.24
C LEU A 20 -0.21 -36.79 25.51
N THR A 21 -1.24 -36.04 25.09
CA THR A 21 -1.07 -34.74 24.42
C THR A 21 -0.52 -33.67 25.38
N THR A 22 -1.00 -33.59 26.63
CA THR A 22 -0.44 -32.65 27.62
C THR A 22 1.01 -32.93 28.00
N GLY A 23 1.45 -34.20 27.93
CA GLY A 23 2.83 -34.58 28.24
C GLY A 23 3.83 -34.17 27.15
N ILE A 24 3.43 -34.24 25.88
CA ILE A 24 4.29 -33.87 24.73
C ILE A 24 4.48 -32.35 24.65
N TRP A 25 3.42 -31.56 24.90
CA TRP A 25 3.50 -30.10 24.89
C TRP A 25 4.28 -29.52 26.08
N ALA A 26 4.30 -30.22 27.22
CA ALA A 26 5.07 -29.79 28.40
C ALA A 26 6.59 -29.73 28.15
N TRP A 27 7.10 -30.51 27.19
CA TRP A 27 8.52 -30.54 26.83
C TRP A 27 8.84 -29.80 25.54
N ALA A 28 7.85 -29.39 24.76
CA ALA A 28 8.03 -28.72 23.49
C ALA A 28 8.78 -27.38 23.63
N TYR A 29 8.37 -26.55 24.59
CA TYR A 29 9.02 -25.24 24.81
C TYR A 29 10.42 -25.34 25.45
N PRO A 30 10.66 -26.21 26.45
CA PRO A 30 12.02 -26.49 26.93
C PRO A 30 12.96 -27.00 25.84
N LEU A 31 12.49 -27.91 24.98
CA LEU A 31 13.28 -28.43 23.86
C LEU A 31 13.59 -27.34 22.83
N PHE A 32 12.60 -26.52 22.48
CA PHE A 32 12.78 -25.35 21.61
C PHE A 32 13.79 -24.36 22.20
N SER A 33 13.67 -24.04 23.48
CA SER A 33 14.60 -23.14 24.18
C SER A 33 16.04 -23.69 24.20
N ALA A 34 16.20 -25.01 24.36
CA ALA A 34 17.50 -25.67 24.29
C ALA A 34 18.09 -25.65 22.87
N LEU A 35 17.26 -25.83 21.84
CA LEU A 35 17.67 -25.70 20.43
C LEU A 35 18.10 -24.25 20.11
N CYS A 36 17.38 -23.25 20.61
CA CYS A 36 17.76 -21.84 20.50
C CYS A 36 19.12 -21.56 21.18
N LEU A 37 19.36 -22.12 22.37
CA LEU A 37 20.63 -21.95 23.07
C LEU A 37 21.78 -22.64 22.33
N GLY A 38 21.54 -23.84 21.81
CA GLY A 38 22.50 -24.55 20.96
C GLY A 38 22.83 -23.76 19.69
N TRP A 39 21.82 -23.21 19.02
CA TRP A 39 21.99 -22.36 17.85
C TRP A 39 22.78 -21.08 18.16
N LEU A 40 22.48 -20.42 19.29
CA LEU A 40 23.18 -19.23 19.76
C LEU A 40 24.68 -19.52 19.97
N LEU A 41 25.01 -20.60 20.69
CA LEU A 41 26.38 -20.99 20.99
C LEU A 41 27.15 -21.40 19.73
N LEU A 42 26.54 -22.22 18.86
CA LEU A 42 27.18 -22.73 17.65
C LEU A 42 27.44 -21.62 16.62
N ARG A 43 26.51 -20.68 16.44
CA ARG A 43 26.62 -19.64 15.41
C ARG A 43 27.38 -18.40 15.88
N SER A 44 27.29 -18.05 17.16
CA SER A 44 28.09 -16.96 17.72
C SER A 44 29.56 -17.35 17.89
N GLY A 45 29.84 -18.62 18.24
CA GLY A 45 31.20 -19.12 18.43
C GLY A 45 32.01 -18.24 19.38
N ARG A 46 33.27 -17.94 19.04
CA ARG A 46 34.15 -17.07 19.83
C ARG A 46 34.11 -15.58 19.44
N LYS A 47 33.23 -15.15 18.52
CA LYS A 47 33.17 -13.77 18.03
C LYS A 47 31.92 -13.04 18.58
N PRO A 48 32.07 -12.16 19.59
CA PRO A 48 30.92 -11.51 20.24
C PRO A 48 30.07 -10.64 19.32
N SER A 49 30.65 -10.09 18.25
CA SER A 49 29.92 -9.26 17.28
C SER A 49 28.78 -9.99 16.56
N ARG A 50 28.81 -11.34 16.51
CA ARG A 50 27.78 -12.16 15.86
C ARG A 50 26.46 -12.20 16.63
N LEU A 51 26.47 -11.82 17.90
CA LEU A 51 25.26 -11.71 18.72
C LEU A 51 24.31 -10.59 18.25
N ARG A 52 24.78 -9.69 17.38
CA ARG A 52 23.98 -8.59 16.81
C ARG A 52 23.07 -9.04 15.66
N TYR A 53 23.20 -10.27 15.15
CA TYR A 53 22.33 -10.73 14.07
C TYR A 53 20.91 -11.00 14.57
N PRO A 54 19.85 -10.68 13.80
CA PRO A 54 18.45 -10.83 14.24
C PRO A 54 18.09 -12.25 14.71
N CYS A 55 18.58 -13.27 14.00
CA CYS A 55 18.36 -14.67 14.38
C CYS A 55 19.12 -15.09 15.65
N GLN A 56 20.23 -14.43 15.99
CA GLN A 56 20.97 -14.63 17.25
C GLN A 56 20.28 -13.89 18.41
N GLN A 57 19.73 -12.70 18.16
CA GLN A 57 18.95 -11.95 19.15
C GLN A 57 17.66 -12.69 19.52
N ALA A 58 16.92 -13.20 18.54
CA ALA A 58 15.73 -14.02 18.79
C ALA A 58 16.08 -15.32 19.54
N ALA A 59 17.14 -16.02 19.12
CA ALA A 59 17.61 -17.21 19.82
C ALA A 59 18.03 -16.90 21.27
N ALA A 60 18.66 -15.74 21.53
CA ALA A 60 19.04 -15.31 22.87
C ALA A 60 17.81 -15.10 23.76
N VAL A 61 16.79 -14.41 23.26
CA VAL A 61 15.52 -14.16 23.98
C VAL A 61 14.87 -15.47 24.40
N HIS A 62 14.70 -16.42 23.49
CA HIS A 62 14.07 -17.71 23.81
C HIS A 62 14.94 -18.62 24.68
N SER A 63 16.26 -18.40 24.72
CA SER A 63 17.18 -19.13 25.59
C SER A 63 17.16 -18.65 27.05
N THR A 64 16.73 -17.40 27.31
CA THR A 64 16.72 -16.81 28.66
C THR A 64 15.87 -17.61 29.64
N TRP A 65 14.75 -18.18 29.19
CA TRP A 65 13.85 -18.99 30.02
C TRP A 65 14.56 -20.23 30.59
N LEU A 66 15.34 -20.93 29.77
CA LEU A 66 16.09 -22.11 30.17
C LEU A 66 17.19 -21.77 31.18
N LEU A 67 17.90 -20.66 30.96
CA LEU A 67 18.95 -20.17 31.86
C LEU A 67 18.37 -19.71 33.20
N ALA A 68 17.21 -19.06 33.20
CA ALA A 68 16.50 -18.68 34.41
C ALA A 68 16.01 -19.90 35.20
N ALA A 69 15.46 -20.91 34.53
CA ALA A 69 15.05 -22.17 35.15
C ALA A 69 16.23 -22.93 35.78
N ALA A 70 17.37 -22.99 35.08
CA ALA A 70 18.61 -23.60 35.59
C ALA A 70 19.17 -22.82 36.79
N GLY A 71 19.16 -21.49 36.72
CA GLY A 71 19.58 -20.60 37.81
C GLY A 71 18.70 -20.77 39.06
N ALA A 72 17.38 -20.85 38.89
CA ALA A 72 16.44 -21.10 39.98
C ALA A 72 16.64 -22.48 40.62
N GLY A 73 16.88 -23.52 39.81
CA GLY A 73 17.19 -24.86 40.30
C GLY A 73 18.50 -24.91 41.10
N LEU A 74 19.53 -24.22 40.64
CA LEU A 74 20.81 -24.11 41.33
C LEU A 74 20.68 -23.33 42.66
N ALA A 75 19.95 -22.21 42.65
CA ALA A 75 19.65 -21.44 43.86
C ALA A 75 18.88 -22.26 44.90
N HIS A 76 17.91 -23.08 44.47
CA HIS A 76 17.16 -23.99 45.33
C HIS A 76 18.02 -25.14 45.90
N ALA A 77 18.94 -25.69 45.11
CA ALA A 77 19.86 -26.73 45.57
C ALA A 77 20.88 -26.17 46.58
N LEU A 78 21.35 -24.94 46.37
CA LEU A 78 22.30 -24.26 47.25
C LEU A 78 21.65 -23.76 48.55
N SER A 79 20.39 -23.31 48.51
CA SER A 79 19.65 -22.88 49.71
C SER A 79 19.39 -24.03 50.69
N ARG A 80 19.28 -25.27 50.19
CA ARG A 80 19.14 -26.49 51.01
C ARG A 80 20.43 -26.94 51.70
N ARG A 81 21.61 -26.46 51.30
CA ARG A 81 22.91 -26.89 51.84
C ARG A 81 23.63 -25.84 52.69
N ALA A 82 23.15 -24.60 52.76
CA ALA A 82 23.89 -23.51 53.42
C ALA A 82 23.13 -22.88 54.61
N GLY A 83 23.81 -22.76 55.75
CA GLY A 83 23.29 -22.10 56.96
C GLY A 83 22.93 -20.63 56.74
N ARG A 84 22.05 -20.12 57.63
CA ARG A 84 21.28 -18.85 57.61
C ARG A 84 21.97 -17.55 57.18
N ARG A 85 23.27 -17.51 56.92
CA ARG A 85 24.03 -16.30 56.53
C ARG A 85 24.48 -16.22 55.07
N ARG A 86 24.13 -17.20 54.22
CA ARG A 86 24.55 -17.22 52.79
C ARG A 86 23.42 -16.98 51.77
N TRP A 87 22.23 -16.58 52.21
CA TRP A 87 21.08 -16.24 51.35
C TRP A 87 21.34 -15.05 50.40
N LEU A 88 22.38 -14.26 50.67
CA LEU A 88 22.80 -13.14 49.81
C LEU A 88 23.34 -13.61 48.45
N ILE A 89 23.95 -14.79 48.36
CA ILE A 89 24.55 -15.29 47.10
C ILE A 89 23.48 -15.65 46.06
N PRO A 90 22.45 -16.48 46.36
CA PRO A 90 21.36 -16.76 45.41
C PRO A 90 20.52 -15.51 45.09
N LEU A 91 20.35 -14.58 46.03
CA LEU A 91 19.72 -13.28 45.76
C LEU A 91 20.56 -12.42 44.81
N LEU A 92 21.89 -12.40 44.97
CA LEU A 92 22.81 -11.73 44.04
C LEU A 92 22.84 -12.40 42.67
N THR A 93 22.69 -13.72 42.57
CA THR A 93 22.65 -14.43 41.27
C THR A 93 21.31 -14.23 40.55
N LEU A 94 20.19 -14.24 41.27
CA LEU A 94 18.87 -13.86 40.74
C LEU A 94 18.84 -12.38 40.34
N ALA A 95 19.42 -11.49 41.15
CA ALA A 95 19.57 -10.08 40.81
C ALA A 95 20.47 -9.89 39.59
N LEU A 96 21.61 -10.59 39.48
CA LEU A 96 22.48 -10.54 38.29
C LEU A 96 21.81 -11.13 37.04
N LEU A 97 21.01 -12.19 37.16
CA LEU A 97 20.25 -12.75 36.04
C LEU A 97 19.06 -11.87 35.62
N ALA A 98 18.38 -11.23 36.57
CA ALA A 98 17.36 -10.22 36.31
C ALA A 98 17.99 -8.94 35.71
N SER A 99 19.16 -8.53 36.20
CA SER A 99 19.96 -7.42 35.65
C SER A 99 20.46 -7.75 34.25
N PHE A 100 20.87 -9.00 33.98
CA PHE A 100 21.27 -9.45 32.65
C PHE A 100 20.05 -9.53 31.72
N SER A 101 18.86 -9.83 32.23
CA SER A 101 17.60 -9.76 31.46
C SER A 101 17.16 -8.31 31.20
N LEU A 102 17.48 -7.37 32.10
CA LEU A 102 17.29 -5.92 31.93
C LEU A 102 18.38 -5.26 31.07
N VAL A 103 19.59 -5.82 31.00
CA VAL A 103 20.69 -5.30 30.17
C VAL A 103 20.66 -5.93 28.77
N ALA A 104 20.34 -7.22 28.66
CA ALA A 104 20.14 -7.92 27.38
C ALA A 104 18.73 -7.77 26.80
N GLY A 105 17.74 -7.40 27.63
CA GLY A 105 16.34 -7.18 27.22
C GLY A 105 15.78 -5.77 27.48
N GLY A 106 16.48 -4.90 28.20
CA GLY A 106 15.96 -3.58 28.60
C GLY A 106 16.90 -2.38 28.36
N GLY A 107 18.17 -2.58 27.98
CA GLY A 107 19.10 -1.49 27.67
C GLY A 107 19.21 -1.20 26.18
N THR A 108 19.20 -2.23 25.33
CA THR A 108 19.37 -2.05 23.88
C THR A 108 18.08 -2.30 23.08
N ALA A 109 17.01 -2.79 23.70
CA ALA A 109 15.72 -2.98 23.03
C ALA A 109 14.76 -1.79 23.25
N VAL A 110 14.99 -0.97 24.28
CA VAL A 110 14.18 0.24 24.52
C VAL A 110 14.88 1.48 23.94
N GLU A 111 16.21 1.58 23.97
CA GLU A 111 16.92 2.65 23.28
C GLU A 111 17.02 2.43 21.76
N ALA A 112 17.12 1.19 21.26
CA ALA A 112 17.05 0.93 19.82
C ALA A 112 15.63 1.01 19.22
N VAL A 113 14.60 1.12 20.06
CA VAL A 113 13.23 1.45 19.64
C VAL A 113 12.97 2.96 19.82
N GLY A 114 13.79 3.65 20.61
CA GLY A 114 13.64 5.08 20.92
C GLY A 114 14.28 6.04 19.91
N GLU A 115 15.29 5.63 19.15
CA GLU A 115 15.99 6.53 18.20
C GLU A 115 15.38 6.57 16.78
N GLY A 116 14.25 5.91 16.53
CA GLY A 116 13.67 5.81 15.19
C GLY A 116 12.16 5.96 15.09
N VAL A 117 11.44 6.25 16.18
CA VAL A 117 10.00 6.53 16.08
C VAL A 117 9.84 8.04 16.02
N PRO A 118 9.38 8.62 14.88
CA PRO A 118 8.98 10.03 14.86
C PRO A 118 8.03 10.27 16.03
N ASP A 119 8.18 11.37 16.76
CA ASP A 119 7.17 11.76 17.74
C ASP A 119 5.83 11.85 17.00
N LEU A 120 4.95 10.87 17.23
CA LEU A 120 3.70 10.79 16.49
C LEU A 120 2.88 12.05 16.75
N GLY A 121 2.98 12.68 17.92
CA GLY A 121 2.31 13.96 18.18
C GLY A 121 2.79 15.06 17.23
N GLU A 122 4.10 15.14 17.01
CA GLU A 122 4.70 16.09 16.06
C GLU A 122 4.30 15.79 14.61
N VAL A 123 4.32 14.52 14.20
CA VAL A 123 3.89 14.10 12.87
C VAL A 123 2.40 14.40 12.63
N HIS A 124 1.54 14.16 13.61
CA HIS A 124 0.13 14.54 13.53
C HIS A 124 -0.04 16.05 13.39
N ALA A 125 0.73 16.85 14.14
CA ALA A 125 0.70 18.31 14.03
C ALA A 125 1.14 18.79 12.65
N ARG A 126 2.22 18.21 12.10
CA ARG A 126 2.71 18.51 10.75
C ARG A 126 1.68 18.14 9.68
N ALA A 127 1.06 16.96 9.77
CA ALA A 127 0.01 16.54 8.84
C ALA A 127 -1.24 17.44 8.92
N ALA A 128 -1.65 17.84 10.12
CA ALA A 128 -2.80 18.74 10.31
C ALA A 128 -2.54 20.18 9.84
N ALA A 129 -1.28 20.62 9.85
CA ALA A 129 -0.86 21.95 9.41
C ALA A 129 -0.40 21.99 7.94
N LEU A 130 -0.40 20.85 7.25
CA LEU A 130 0.06 20.77 5.87
C LEU A 130 -0.85 21.58 4.94
N VAL A 131 -0.24 22.48 4.17
CA VAL A 131 -0.91 23.25 3.11
C VAL A 131 -0.19 22.92 1.81
N PRO A 132 -0.82 22.19 0.88
CA PRO A 132 -0.19 21.87 -0.40
C PRO A 132 0.14 23.14 -1.19
N GLU A 133 1.35 23.20 -1.72
CA GLU A 133 1.81 24.32 -2.53
C GLU A 133 1.26 24.21 -3.96
N ALA A 134 0.79 25.33 -4.50
CA ALA A 134 0.32 25.47 -5.88
C ALA A 134 1.24 26.40 -6.66
N TRP A 135 1.48 26.11 -7.93
CA TRP A 135 2.22 26.99 -8.83
C TRP A 135 1.91 26.69 -10.30
N THR A 136 2.35 27.57 -11.20
CA THR A 136 2.22 27.37 -12.65
C THR A 136 3.60 27.19 -13.25
N ALA A 137 3.69 26.32 -14.26
CA ALA A 137 4.91 26.14 -15.03
C ALA A 137 5.41 27.47 -15.60
N SER A 138 6.71 27.72 -15.48
CA SER A 138 7.38 28.92 -15.99
C SER A 138 8.06 28.70 -17.35
N THR A 139 8.25 27.45 -17.77
CA THR A 139 8.81 27.09 -19.08
C THR A 139 7.73 26.61 -20.08
N PRO A 140 7.82 27.01 -21.36
CA PRO A 140 6.93 26.52 -22.43
C PRO A 140 7.07 25.00 -22.65
N GLY A 141 5.97 24.34 -23.04
CA GLY A 141 5.89 22.87 -23.12
C GLY A 141 5.39 22.21 -21.83
N GLY A 142 4.76 23.00 -20.93
CA GLY A 142 4.10 22.51 -19.73
C GLY A 142 2.87 21.66 -20.08
N GLY A 143 2.91 20.41 -19.65
CA GLY A 143 1.79 19.46 -19.62
C GLY A 143 1.98 18.44 -18.50
N HIS A 144 2.79 18.83 -17.50
CA HIS A 144 3.14 18.02 -16.32
C HIS A 144 2.29 18.51 -15.15
N ASP A 145 0.98 18.41 -15.31
CA ASP A 145 0.01 18.88 -14.34
C ASP A 145 -0.11 17.91 -13.17
N VAL A 146 -0.02 18.45 -11.96
CA VAL A 146 -0.31 17.75 -10.71
C VAL A 146 -1.55 18.35 -10.10
N PHE A 147 -2.59 17.54 -9.95
CA PHE A 147 -3.87 17.93 -9.37
C PHE A 147 -3.93 17.45 -7.93
N VAL A 148 -4.15 18.35 -6.99
CA VAL A 148 -4.16 18.06 -5.56
C VAL A 148 -5.51 18.49 -4.98
N VAL A 149 -6.21 17.56 -4.35
CA VAL A 149 -7.39 17.86 -3.54
C VAL A 149 -7.01 17.63 -2.09
N ASP A 150 -7.11 18.67 -1.27
CA ASP A 150 -6.85 18.60 0.16
C ASP A 150 -8.13 18.78 0.98
N HIS A 151 -8.04 18.43 2.26
CA HIS A 151 -9.18 18.37 3.16
C HIS A 151 -10.30 17.44 2.68
N VAL A 152 -9.93 16.35 2.00
CA VAL A 152 -10.83 15.28 1.61
C VAL A 152 -11.64 14.78 2.82
N PRO A 153 -12.98 14.92 2.79
CA PRO A 153 -13.80 14.51 3.92
C PRO A 153 -13.92 12.99 4.00
N VAL A 154 -14.22 12.52 5.20
CA VAL A 154 -14.61 11.13 5.46
C VAL A 154 -15.87 10.82 4.66
N PRO A 155 -15.89 9.79 3.79
CA PRO A 155 -17.08 9.42 3.05
C PRO A 155 -18.19 8.94 4.01
N PRO A 156 -19.47 9.20 3.70
CA PRO A 156 -20.57 8.68 4.51
C PRO A 156 -20.52 7.16 4.60
N ALA A 157 -20.75 6.61 5.80
CA ALA A 157 -20.65 5.18 6.03
C ALA A 157 -21.57 4.37 5.09
N GLY A 158 -21.01 3.37 4.42
CA GLY A 158 -21.72 2.51 3.48
C GLY A 158 -22.06 3.16 2.14
N SER A 159 -21.62 4.40 1.90
CA SER A 159 -21.80 5.08 0.63
C SER A 159 -20.72 4.69 -0.39
N PRO A 160 -21.08 4.40 -1.66
CA PRO A 160 -20.12 4.25 -2.75
C PRO A 160 -19.57 5.60 -3.24
N TYR A 161 -20.12 6.71 -2.74
CA TYR A 161 -19.72 8.05 -3.11
C TYR A 161 -18.51 8.54 -2.30
N HIS A 162 -17.53 9.12 -2.99
CA HIS A 162 -16.34 9.70 -2.39
C HIS A 162 -16.11 11.12 -2.91
N GLN A 163 -16.43 12.13 -2.08
CA GLN A 163 -16.38 13.55 -2.47
C GLN A 163 -14.98 13.98 -2.96
N GLY A 164 -13.91 13.46 -2.36
CA GLY A 164 -12.55 13.76 -2.82
C GLY A 164 -12.27 13.26 -4.25
N VAL A 165 -12.87 12.13 -4.65
CA VAL A 165 -12.68 11.59 -6.01
C VAL A 165 -13.44 12.45 -7.01
N GLU A 166 -14.68 12.83 -6.70
CA GLU A 166 -15.45 13.74 -7.57
C GLU A 166 -14.76 15.10 -7.73
N ALA A 167 -14.27 15.67 -6.62
CA ALA A 167 -13.54 16.92 -6.65
C ALA A 167 -12.26 16.85 -7.49
N LEU A 168 -11.55 15.71 -7.43
CA LEU A 168 -10.35 15.45 -8.20
C LEU A 168 -10.67 15.35 -9.70
N VAL A 169 -11.72 14.61 -10.07
CA VAL A 169 -12.20 14.52 -11.46
C VAL A 169 -12.54 15.90 -12.02
N ARG A 170 -13.26 16.73 -11.25
CA ARG A 170 -13.58 18.11 -11.64
C ARG A 170 -12.35 18.99 -11.77
N LEU A 171 -11.42 18.90 -10.81
CA LEU A 171 -10.20 19.69 -10.82
C LEU A 171 -9.29 19.34 -12.02
N MET A 172 -9.19 18.05 -12.34
CA MET A 172 -8.45 17.59 -13.53
C MET A 172 -9.06 18.15 -14.81
N ASP A 173 -10.39 18.11 -14.93
CA ASP A 173 -11.14 18.62 -16.09
C ASP A 173 -10.93 20.13 -16.30
N GLU A 174 -10.95 20.91 -15.21
CA GLU A 174 -10.67 22.35 -15.23
C GLU A 174 -9.23 22.65 -15.67
N GLY A 175 -8.29 21.73 -15.43
CA GLY A 175 -6.93 21.77 -15.96
C GLY A 175 -6.75 21.09 -17.32
N GLY A 176 -7.82 20.70 -17.99
CA GLY A 176 -7.80 20.13 -19.35
C GLY A 176 -7.57 18.61 -19.42
N VAL A 177 -7.64 17.89 -18.30
CA VAL A 177 -7.51 16.43 -18.24
C VAL A 177 -8.84 15.80 -17.83
N SER A 178 -9.72 15.56 -18.81
CA SER A 178 -11.03 14.96 -18.56
C SER A 178 -10.92 13.44 -18.32
N LEU A 179 -11.62 12.92 -17.29
CA LEU A 179 -11.69 11.48 -17.03
C LEU A 179 -12.52 10.77 -18.11
N TYR A 180 -13.65 11.36 -18.50
CA TYR A 180 -14.63 10.74 -19.40
C TYR A 180 -14.42 11.23 -20.82
N ARG A 181 -14.24 10.30 -21.76
CA ARG A 181 -14.25 10.60 -23.19
C ARG A 181 -15.70 10.77 -23.64
N SER A 182 -16.16 12.00 -23.68
CA SER A 182 -17.55 12.33 -23.99
C SER A 182 -17.69 13.75 -24.52
N SER A 183 -18.75 13.98 -25.28
CA SER A 183 -19.16 15.34 -25.71
C SER A 183 -20.28 15.92 -24.84
N ALA A 184 -20.70 15.21 -23.79
CA ALA A 184 -21.72 15.66 -22.87
C ALA A 184 -21.24 16.86 -22.04
N ASP A 185 -22.16 17.77 -21.73
CA ASP A 185 -21.96 18.80 -20.72
C ASP A 185 -22.08 18.15 -19.32
N TYR A 186 -20.98 17.55 -18.87
CA TYR A 186 -20.91 16.81 -17.62
C TYR A 186 -19.54 17.03 -16.96
N PRO A 187 -19.45 17.22 -15.62
CA PRO A 187 -18.16 17.46 -14.98
C PRO A 187 -17.18 16.29 -15.16
N GLY A 188 -15.97 16.56 -15.66
CA GLY A 188 -15.01 15.52 -15.99
C GLY A 188 -15.11 14.99 -17.42
N ALA A 189 -15.99 15.54 -18.25
CA ALA A 189 -16.21 15.08 -19.62
C ALA A 189 -15.52 16.00 -20.65
N GLY A 190 -14.79 15.38 -21.56
CA GLY A 190 -14.17 16.07 -22.69
C GLY A 190 -13.98 15.13 -23.88
N PRO A 191 -13.92 15.67 -25.12
CA PRO A 191 -13.82 14.84 -26.33
C PRO A 191 -12.56 13.98 -26.38
N ASP A 192 -11.49 14.42 -25.71
CA ASP A 192 -10.21 13.73 -25.60
C ASP A 192 -10.02 13.03 -24.24
N GLY A 193 -11.10 12.86 -23.47
CA GLY A 193 -11.04 12.24 -22.14
C GLY A 193 -10.46 10.83 -22.14
N ILE A 194 -10.07 10.35 -20.96
CA ILE A 194 -9.27 9.13 -20.81
C ILE A 194 -10.09 7.87 -21.12
N VAL A 195 -11.25 7.72 -20.47
CA VAL A 195 -12.08 6.52 -20.45
C VAL A 195 -13.26 6.68 -21.41
N SER A 196 -13.35 5.82 -22.42
CA SER A 196 -14.55 5.64 -23.24
C SER A 196 -15.61 4.79 -22.51
N PRO A 197 -16.90 4.90 -22.90
CA PRO A 197 -17.98 4.16 -22.25
C PRO A 197 -17.86 2.62 -22.34
N ASP A 198 -17.11 2.09 -23.31
CA ASP A 198 -16.94 0.66 -23.55
C ASP A 198 -15.53 0.12 -23.22
N ASP A 199 -14.70 0.92 -22.55
CA ASP A 199 -13.32 0.55 -22.19
C ASP A 199 -13.27 -0.55 -21.11
N VAL A 200 -12.17 -1.30 -21.12
CA VAL A 200 -11.74 -2.16 -20.01
C VAL A 200 -10.78 -1.34 -19.15
N VAL A 201 -11.23 -0.92 -17.98
CA VAL A 201 -10.45 -0.06 -17.08
C VAL A 201 -9.82 -0.89 -15.97
N LEU A 202 -8.51 -1.00 -16.01
CA LEU A 202 -7.73 -1.63 -14.95
C LEU A 202 -7.40 -0.61 -13.88
N LEU A 203 -7.78 -0.88 -12.63
CA LEU A 203 -7.36 -0.13 -11.45
C LEU A 203 -6.21 -0.86 -10.78
N LYS A 204 -4.98 -0.39 -11.01
CA LYS A 204 -3.79 -0.95 -10.39
C LYS A 204 -3.67 -0.38 -8.97
N VAL A 205 -4.09 -1.14 -7.98
CA VAL A 205 -4.04 -0.73 -6.56
C VAL A 205 -2.72 -1.13 -5.89
N ASN A 206 -2.46 -0.70 -4.65
CA ASN A 206 -1.46 -1.31 -3.78
C ASN A 206 -2.17 -2.25 -2.81
N ALA A 207 -1.93 -3.55 -2.90
CA ALA A 207 -2.51 -4.58 -2.02
C ALA A 207 -1.45 -5.47 -1.34
N ALA A 208 -0.17 -5.10 -1.43
CA ALA A 208 0.94 -5.89 -0.90
C ALA A 208 0.97 -5.93 0.64
N TRP A 209 0.45 -4.90 1.30
CA TRP A 209 0.44 -4.75 2.76
C TRP A 209 -0.96 -4.44 3.25
N ASP A 210 -1.27 -4.83 4.49
CA ASP A 210 -2.55 -4.55 5.14
C ASP A 210 -2.58 -3.13 5.72
N GLN A 211 -3.68 -2.78 6.40
CA GLN A 211 -3.83 -1.51 7.13
C GLN A 211 -3.57 -0.29 6.24
N ARG A 212 -2.78 0.71 6.67
CA ARG A 212 -2.45 1.90 5.86
C ARG A 212 -1.25 1.67 4.93
N GLY A 213 -0.85 0.41 4.74
CA GLY A 213 0.14 -0.02 3.76
C GLY A 213 -0.45 -0.29 2.37
N MET A 214 -1.78 -0.34 2.22
CA MET A 214 -2.50 -0.51 0.95
C MET A 214 -3.21 0.77 0.52
N THR A 215 -3.65 0.82 -0.74
CA THR A 215 -4.53 1.88 -1.25
C THR A 215 -5.85 1.92 -0.48
N ASN A 216 -6.35 3.12 -0.20
CA ASN A 216 -7.62 3.30 0.50
C ASN A 216 -8.79 2.71 -0.29
N THR A 217 -9.51 1.75 0.30
CA THR A 217 -10.61 1.04 -0.37
C THR A 217 -11.84 1.94 -0.55
N ASP A 218 -12.01 2.99 0.25
CA ASP A 218 -13.05 4.00 0.04
C ASP A 218 -12.78 4.86 -1.21
N VAL A 219 -11.50 5.17 -1.48
CA VAL A 219 -11.07 5.85 -2.71
C VAL A 219 -11.33 4.96 -3.92
N VAL A 220 -10.99 3.67 -3.82
CA VAL A 220 -11.28 2.69 -4.88
C VAL A 220 -12.78 2.54 -5.12
N HIS A 221 -13.59 2.47 -4.06
CA HIS A 221 -15.04 2.40 -4.17
C HIS A 221 -15.61 3.64 -4.90
N GLY A 222 -15.13 4.83 -4.54
CA GLY A 222 -15.46 6.09 -5.21
C GLY A 222 -15.03 6.13 -6.68
N LEU A 223 -13.83 5.64 -7.00
CA LEU A 223 -13.30 5.64 -8.36
C LEU A 223 -14.06 4.67 -9.28
N VAL A 224 -14.34 3.45 -8.82
CA VAL A 224 -15.18 2.51 -9.57
C VAL A 224 -16.56 3.14 -9.81
N THR A 225 -17.17 3.75 -8.80
CA THR A 225 -18.46 4.44 -8.94
C THR A 225 -18.40 5.59 -9.95
N ALA A 226 -17.34 6.39 -9.93
CA ALA A 226 -17.13 7.47 -10.88
C ALA A 226 -17.06 6.94 -12.32
N ILE A 227 -16.30 5.87 -12.57
CA ILE A 227 -16.18 5.25 -13.90
C ILE A 227 -17.53 4.68 -14.37
N LEU A 228 -18.23 3.95 -13.51
CA LEU A 228 -19.54 3.37 -13.86
C LEU A 228 -20.60 4.43 -14.18
N ARG A 229 -20.44 5.66 -13.66
CA ARG A 229 -21.29 6.83 -13.92
C ARG A 229 -20.88 7.64 -15.16
N HIS A 230 -20.06 7.09 -16.05
CA HIS A 230 -19.72 7.72 -17.32
C HIS A 230 -20.97 8.34 -17.98
N PRO A 231 -20.94 9.62 -18.41
CA PRO A 231 -22.13 10.36 -18.84
C PRO A 231 -22.85 9.72 -20.03
N ASP A 232 -22.12 9.08 -20.94
CA ASP A 232 -22.70 8.34 -22.07
C ASP A 232 -23.21 6.93 -21.73
N GLY A 233 -23.17 6.53 -20.45
CA GLY A 233 -23.50 5.19 -19.97
C GLY A 233 -22.36 4.19 -20.14
N PHE A 234 -21.77 3.75 -19.03
CA PHE A 234 -20.65 2.80 -19.07
C PHE A 234 -21.11 1.36 -19.34
N THR A 235 -20.66 0.77 -20.44
CA THR A 235 -20.91 -0.62 -20.87
C THR A 235 -19.68 -1.53 -20.76
N GLY A 236 -18.50 -0.91 -20.59
CA GLY A 236 -17.24 -1.57 -20.33
C GLY A 236 -17.19 -2.29 -18.97
N GLU A 237 -15.98 -2.59 -18.51
CA GLU A 237 -15.75 -3.23 -17.21
C GLU A 237 -14.61 -2.56 -16.45
N VAL A 238 -14.66 -2.66 -15.12
CA VAL A 238 -13.61 -2.19 -14.22
C VAL A 238 -13.00 -3.39 -13.51
N VAL A 239 -11.67 -3.48 -13.50
CA VAL A 239 -10.96 -4.62 -12.92
C VAL A 239 -9.88 -4.13 -11.96
N LEU A 240 -9.98 -4.48 -10.69
CA LEU A 240 -8.89 -4.28 -9.75
C LEU A 240 -7.77 -5.27 -10.07
N VAL A 241 -6.55 -4.77 -10.21
CA VAL A 241 -5.39 -5.59 -10.58
C VAL A 241 -4.18 -5.30 -9.70
N GLU A 242 -3.50 -6.37 -9.28
CA GLU A 242 -2.33 -6.31 -8.41
C GLU A 242 -1.65 -7.68 -8.32
N ASN A 243 -0.32 -7.71 -8.12
CA ASN A 243 0.44 -8.94 -7.87
C ASN A 243 0.56 -9.26 -6.36
N CYS A 244 0.07 -8.41 -5.46
CA CYS A 244 -0.15 -8.63 -4.02
C CYS A 244 1.06 -9.09 -3.17
N GLU A 245 2.24 -9.33 -3.76
CA GLU A 245 3.51 -9.71 -3.12
C GLU A 245 3.41 -10.79 -2.02
N GLY A 246 2.53 -11.79 -2.16
CA GLY A 246 2.36 -12.84 -1.16
C GLY A 246 1.28 -12.59 -0.11
N GLY A 247 0.56 -11.48 -0.19
CA GLY A 247 -0.62 -11.20 0.63
C GLY A 247 -1.80 -12.14 0.33
N PRO A 248 -2.87 -12.08 1.16
CA PRO A 248 -4.13 -12.81 0.97
C PRO A 248 -4.98 -12.26 -0.19
N ASP A 249 -4.34 -11.92 -1.31
CA ASP A 249 -4.92 -11.24 -2.47
C ASP A 249 -5.68 -9.96 -2.05
N TYR A 250 -7.01 -9.99 -2.15
CA TYR A 250 -7.90 -8.85 -1.89
C TYR A 250 -8.73 -9.01 -0.61
N THR A 251 -8.36 -9.96 0.26
CA THR A 251 -9.16 -10.39 1.42
C THR A 251 -8.50 -10.08 2.77
N HIS A 252 -7.65 -9.06 2.82
CA HIS A 252 -7.06 -8.58 4.07
C HIS A 252 -8.13 -8.31 5.14
N ALA A 253 -7.85 -8.72 6.38
CA ALA A 253 -8.76 -8.53 7.51
C ALA A 253 -8.77 -7.08 8.04
N LEU A 254 -7.66 -6.36 7.82
CA LEU A 254 -7.46 -4.97 8.24
C LEU A 254 -7.07 -4.16 7.01
N ASN A 255 -7.86 -3.14 6.66
CA ASN A 255 -7.75 -2.44 5.39
C ASN A 255 -7.59 -0.92 5.57
N ASN A 256 -6.97 -0.26 4.59
CA ASN A 256 -6.96 1.19 4.51
C ASN A 256 -8.38 1.68 4.15
N ALA A 257 -9.22 1.93 5.16
CA ALA A 257 -10.55 2.52 4.98
C ALA A 257 -11.02 3.19 6.28
N GLU A 258 -12.15 3.88 6.23
CA GLU A 258 -12.87 4.35 7.42
C GLU A 258 -13.45 3.18 8.21
N ASN A 259 -13.93 2.15 7.50
CA ASN A 259 -14.27 0.86 8.07
C ASN A 259 -13.11 -0.13 7.80
N PRO A 260 -12.24 -0.42 8.79
CA PRO A 260 -11.10 -1.32 8.62
C PRO A 260 -11.44 -2.72 8.09
N ALA A 261 -12.69 -3.17 8.22
CA ALA A 261 -13.14 -4.46 7.71
C ALA A 261 -13.49 -4.45 6.20
N GLN A 262 -13.51 -3.29 5.55
CA GLN A 262 -13.82 -3.17 4.12
C GLN A 262 -12.59 -3.50 3.26
N SER A 263 -12.52 -4.76 2.81
CA SER A 263 -11.49 -5.22 1.89
C SER A 263 -11.76 -4.81 0.44
N PHE A 264 -10.74 -4.91 -0.42
CA PHE A 264 -10.92 -4.74 -1.87
C PHE A 264 -11.96 -5.72 -2.42
N GLN A 265 -11.96 -6.97 -1.95
CA GLN A 265 -12.96 -7.95 -2.37
C GLN A 265 -14.37 -7.53 -1.94
N ALA A 266 -14.54 -7.00 -0.73
CA ALA A 266 -15.84 -6.50 -0.28
C ALA A 266 -16.35 -5.31 -1.12
N VAL A 267 -15.45 -4.43 -1.58
CA VAL A 267 -15.78 -3.35 -2.52
C VAL A 267 -16.19 -3.91 -3.88
N VAL A 268 -15.48 -4.90 -4.41
CA VAL A 268 -15.83 -5.52 -5.71
C VAL A 268 -17.18 -6.24 -5.62
N ASP A 269 -17.39 -7.02 -4.57
CA ASP A 269 -18.62 -7.80 -4.35
C ASP A 269 -19.85 -6.91 -4.16
N SER A 270 -19.69 -5.67 -3.66
CA SER A 270 -20.81 -4.74 -3.44
C SER A 270 -21.53 -4.35 -4.73
N TYR A 271 -20.86 -4.45 -5.89
CA TYR A 271 -21.45 -4.16 -7.20
C TYR A 271 -22.25 -5.33 -7.79
N GLY A 272 -22.08 -6.55 -7.25
CA GLY A 272 -22.91 -7.73 -7.54
C GLY A 272 -22.74 -8.39 -8.92
N ASP A 273 -22.24 -7.67 -9.94
CA ASP A 273 -22.02 -8.21 -11.29
C ASP A 273 -20.52 -8.30 -11.63
N PRO A 274 -19.93 -9.52 -11.60
CA PRO A 274 -18.51 -9.73 -11.93
C PRO A 274 -18.18 -9.44 -13.39
N ALA A 275 -19.18 -9.35 -14.28
CA ALA A 275 -18.95 -8.88 -15.64
C ALA A 275 -18.70 -7.36 -15.66
N ARG A 276 -19.21 -6.58 -14.71
CA ARG A 276 -19.03 -5.12 -14.66
C ARG A 276 -17.86 -4.69 -13.78
N VAL A 277 -17.73 -5.29 -12.61
CA VAL A 277 -16.66 -5.00 -11.66
C VAL A 277 -16.07 -6.31 -11.17
N SER A 278 -14.78 -6.52 -11.38
CA SER A 278 -14.08 -7.72 -10.91
C SER A 278 -12.70 -7.39 -10.35
N ALA A 279 -12.01 -8.41 -9.84
CA ALA A 279 -10.62 -8.31 -9.45
C ALA A 279 -9.82 -9.47 -10.06
N SER A 280 -8.55 -9.21 -10.36
CA SER A 280 -7.59 -10.21 -10.79
C SER A 280 -6.33 -10.08 -9.94
N SER A 281 -6.07 -11.08 -9.09
CA SER A 281 -4.80 -11.14 -8.36
C SER A 281 -3.79 -11.88 -9.21
N TRP A 282 -2.77 -11.14 -9.65
CA TRP A 282 -1.68 -11.69 -10.44
C TRP A 282 -0.72 -12.53 -9.60
N TRP A 283 -0.84 -12.46 -8.26
CA TRP A 283 -0.10 -13.33 -7.36
C TRP A 283 -0.39 -14.80 -7.61
N SER A 284 -1.68 -15.12 -7.82
CA SER A 284 -2.18 -16.49 -7.98
C SER A 284 -1.54 -17.26 -9.15
N PHE A 285 -0.96 -16.54 -10.10
CA PHE A 285 -0.26 -17.10 -11.26
C PHE A 285 1.13 -16.46 -11.50
N THR A 286 1.73 -15.86 -10.47
CA THR A 286 3.02 -15.16 -10.55
C THR A 286 4.16 -16.05 -11.07
N ASP A 287 4.09 -17.36 -10.83
CA ASP A 287 5.09 -18.32 -11.26
C ASP A 287 4.89 -18.88 -12.68
N ASN A 288 3.73 -18.63 -13.28
CA ASN A 288 3.34 -19.23 -14.56
C ASN A 288 3.94 -18.45 -15.73
N ALA A 289 5.01 -18.96 -16.32
CA ALA A 289 5.50 -18.45 -17.61
C ALA A 289 4.61 -18.96 -18.76
N VAL A 290 4.09 -18.04 -19.58
CA VAL A 290 3.16 -18.33 -20.67
C VAL A 290 3.58 -17.64 -21.97
N TYR A 291 3.07 -18.14 -23.10
CA TYR A 291 3.11 -17.42 -24.38
C TYR A 291 1.88 -16.52 -24.54
N GLU A 292 1.79 -15.78 -25.64
CA GLU A 292 0.68 -14.88 -25.90
C GLU A 292 -0.60 -15.57 -26.38
N PHE A 293 -1.76 -14.89 -26.29
CA PHE A 293 -3.03 -15.47 -26.77
C PHE A 293 -3.01 -15.82 -28.26
N ASN A 294 -2.36 -14.99 -29.08
CA ASN A 294 -2.21 -15.23 -30.52
C ASN A 294 -1.33 -16.44 -30.87
N SER A 295 -0.57 -17.00 -29.92
CA SER A 295 0.15 -18.27 -30.10
C SER A 295 -0.68 -19.49 -29.68
N GLY A 296 -1.94 -19.30 -29.33
CA GLY A 296 -2.84 -20.35 -28.85
C GLY A 296 -2.70 -20.69 -27.36
N ASP A 297 -1.90 -19.95 -26.60
CA ASP A 297 -1.78 -20.17 -25.15
C ASP A 297 -2.86 -19.39 -24.40
N MET A 298 -3.91 -20.06 -23.96
CA MET A 298 -5.02 -19.45 -23.22
C MET A 298 -4.82 -19.42 -21.70
N ARG A 299 -3.68 -19.89 -21.19
CA ARG A 299 -3.40 -19.90 -19.75
C ARG A 299 -3.12 -18.50 -19.25
N GLN A 300 -3.54 -18.24 -18.01
CA GLN A 300 -3.18 -17.02 -17.28
C GLN A 300 -1.75 -17.15 -16.71
N GLY A 301 -1.00 -16.07 -16.77
CA GLY A 301 0.40 -16.06 -16.35
C GLY A 301 1.14 -14.81 -16.79
N TYR A 302 2.46 -14.90 -16.80
CA TYR A 302 3.37 -13.84 -17.23
C TYR A 302 4.05 -14.18 -18.54
N VAL A 303 3.97 -13.27 -19.49
CA VAL A 303 4.79 -13.30 -20.70
C VAL A 303 6.15 -12.69 -20.36
N LEU A 304 7.23 -13.43 -20.63
CA LEU A 304 8.59 -13.01 -20.29
C LEU A 304 9.29 -12.42 -21.51
N LEU A 305 9.76 -11.18 -21.41
CA LEU A 305 10.49 -10.50 -22.49
C LEU A 305 12.01 -10.51 -22.30
N GLY A 306 12.48 -10.82 -21.08
CA GLY A 306 13.88 -10.74 -20.69
C GLY A 306 14.22 -9.39 -20.06
N ASN A 307 15.47 -9.22 -19.61
CA ASN A 307 15.93 -7.99 -18.94
C ASN A 307 15.01 -7.52 -17.79
N ASN A 308 14.56 -8.49 -16.98
CA ASN A 308 13.57 -8.33 -15.90
C ASN A 308 12.14 -7.93 -16.35
N VAL A 309 11.90 -7.67 -17.63
CA VAL A 309 10.58 -7.30 -18.15
C VAL A 309 9.69 -8.53 -18.31
N SER A 310 8.56 -8.51 -17.61
CA SER A 310 7.49 -9.50 -17.72
C SER A 310 6.15 -8.83 -17.43
N TYR A 311 5.06 -9.31 -18.03
CA TYR A 311 3.75 -8.72 -17.81
C TYR A 311 2.64 -9.76 -17.74
N PRO A 312 1.55 -9.48 -17.00
CA PRO A 312 0.45 -10.39 -16.83
C PRO A 312 -0.40 -10.45 -18.09
N LYS A 313 -0.86 -11.66 -18.38
CA LYS A 313 -1.89 -11.98 -19.36
C LYS A 313 -2.93 -12.84 -18.64
N PHE A 314 -4.18 -12.38 -18.62
CA PHE A 314 -5.21 -12.92 -17.73
C PHE A 314 -6.62 -12.79 -18.33
N VAL A 315 -7.61 -13.35 -17.63
CA VAL A 315 -9.02 -13.31 -18.01
C VAL A 315 -9.81 -12.63 -16.88
N THR A 316 -10.62 -11.63 -17.22
CA THR A 316 -11.42 -10.86 -16.24
C THR A 316 -12.66 -11.62 -15.77
N GLY A 317 -13.40 -11.07 -14.80
CA GLY A 317 -14.69 -11.62 -14.38
C GLY A 317 -15.75 -11.69 -15.50
N ARG A 318 -15.65 -10.81 -16.51
CA ARG A 318 -16.47 -10.86 -17.73
C ARG A 318 -16.09 -12.00 -18.68
N GLY A 319 -14.88 -12.54 -18.56
CA GLY A 319 -14.28 -13.43 -19.55
C GLY A 319 -13.43 -12.70 -20.59
N THR A 320 -13.14 -11.41 -20.40
CA THR A 320 -12.30 -10.64 -21.32
C THR A 320 -10.85 -11.09 -21.20
N CYS A 321 -10.24 -11.46 -22.33
CA CYS A 321 -8.86 -11.91 -22.39
C CYS A 321 -7.92 -10.70 -22.54
N VAL A 322 -7.20 -10.34 -21.47
CA VAL A 322 -6.32 -9.17 -21.42
C VAL A 322 -4.86 -9.59 -21.50
N SER A 323 -4.15 -9.11 -22.52
CA SER A 323 -2.68 -9.02 -22.52
C SER A 323 -2.32 -7.59 -22.15
N LEU A 324 -1.61 -7.39 -21.03
CA LEU A 324 -1.32 -6.02 -20.59
C LEU A 324 -0.50 -5.24 -21.63
N ARG A 325 0.38 -5.92 -22.37
CA ARG A 325 1.16 -5.34 -23.47
C ARG A 325 0.33 -5.11 -24.73
N ASN A 326 -0.39 -6.13 -25.19
CA ASN A 326 -0.98 -6.11 -26.53
C ASN A 326 -2.42 -5.58 -26.56
N GLY A 327 -3.14 -5.59 -25.44
CA GLY A 327 -4.54 -5.17 -25.36
C GLY A 327 -5.51 -6.33 -25.16
N ILE A 328 -6.77 -6.11 -25.53
CA ILE A 328 -7.85 -7.08 -25.42
C ILE A 328 -7.79 -8.05 -26.60
N TRP A 329 -7.66 -9.35 -26.34
CA TRP A 329 -7.70 -10.37 -27.37
C TRP A 329 -9.12 -10.58 -27.91
N THR A 330 -9.30 -10.47 -29.22
CA THR A 330 -10.61 -10.55 -29.91
C THR A 330 -10.87 -11.91 -30.57
N GLY A 331 -9.93 -12.87 -30.45
CA GLY A 331 -9.95 -14.15 -31.16
C GLY A 331 -9.19 -14.12 -32.49
N SER A 332 -8.95 -12.94 -33.07
CA SER A 332 -8.18 -12.78 -34.32
C SER A 332 -7.08 -11.71 -34.23
N GLY A 333 -7.11 -10.86 -33.21
CA GLY A 333 -6.12 -9.81 -32.98
C GLY A 333 -6.25 -9.20 -31.58
N TYR A 334 -5.55 -8.09 -31.35
CA TYR A 334 -5.67 -7.34 -30.10
C TYR A 334 -6.23 -5.94 -30.35
N ASP A 335 -7.11 -5.51 -29.45
CA ASP A 335 -7.57 -4.13 -29.34
C ASP A 335 -6.91 -3.48 -28.13
N LYS A 336 -5.83 -2.72 -28.37
CA LYS A 336 -5.14 -1.96 -27.33
C LYS A 336 -5.89 -0.67 -26.96
N SER A 337 -6.67 -0.11 -27.87
CA SER A 337 -7.29 1.21 -27.70
C SER A 337 -8.31 1.25 -26.56
N ARG A 338 -8.97 0.11 -26.32
CA ARG A 338 -9.96 -0.09 -25.27
C ARG A 338 -9.39 -0.45 -23.89
N LEU A 339 -8.09 -0.72 -23.78
CA LEU A 339 -7.47 -1.06 -22.50
C LEU A 339 -6.97 0.22 -21.82
N LYS A 340 -7.46 0.51 -20.62
CA LYS A 340 -7.01 1.62 -19.79
C LYS A 340 -6.37 1.13 -18.50
N LEU A 341 -5.33 1.80 -18.03
CA LEU A 341 -4.68 1.54 -16.76
C LEU A 341 -4.63 2.82 -15.93
N ILE A 342 -5.37 2.83 -14.83
CA ILE A 342 -5.29 3.86 -13.80
C ILE A 342 -4.50 3.29 -12.62
N ASN A 343 -3.34 3.87 -12.34
CA ASN A 343 -2.44 3.45 -11.26
C ASN A 343 -2.80 4.21 -9.97
N VAL A 344 -3.14 3.48 -8.91
CA VAL A 344 -3.71 4.04 -7.68
C VAL A 344 -2.87 3.64 -6.46
N PRO A 345 -1.65 4.17 -6.28
CA PRO A 345 -0.79 3.87 -5.13
C PRO A 345 -1.28 4.52 -3.82
N VAL A 346 -0.85 3.97 -2.68
CA VAL A 346 -0.82 4.70 -1.40
C VAL A 346 0.51 5.41 -1.21
N LEU A 347 0.50 6.62 -0.66
CA LEU A 347 1.70 7.37 -0.29
C LEU A 347 2.25 6.91 1.06
N LYS A 348 3.47 6.34 1.06
CA LYS A 348 4.13 5.88 2.28
C LYS A 348 5.65 5.89 2.18
N SER A 349 6.30 5.87 3.33
CA SER A 349 7.74 5.60 3.47
C SER A 349 8.09 4.19 3.02
N HIS A 350 9.30 4.02 2.48
CA HIS A 350 9.88 2.74 2.09
C HIS A 350 11.38 2.69 2.39
N ASN A 351 11.83 1.65 3.07
CA ASN A 351 13.23 1.52 3.49
C ASN A 351 14.25 1.50 2.32
N ALA A 352 13.89 0.87 1.19
CA ALA A 352 14.71 0.84 -0.02
C ALA A 352 14.63 2.13 -0.84
N THR A 353 13.45 2.47 -1.38
CA THR A 353 13.27 3.58 -2.33
C THR A 353 13.06 4.94 -1.68
N GLY A 354 13.00 5.03 -0.35
CA GLY A 354 12.58 6.24 0.36
C GLY A 354 11.06 6.41 0.34
N VAL A 355 10.48 6.53 -0.86
CA VAL A 355 9.04 6.76 -1.07
C VAL A 355 8.42 5.58 -1.82
N THR A 356 7.21 5.20 -1.42
CA THR A 356 6.26 4.45 -2.25
C THR A 356 5.20 5.41 -2.76
N ALA A 357 5.11 5.53 -4.07
CA ALA A 357 4.12 6.30 -4.81
C ALA A 357 3.93 5.62 -6.19
N SER A 358 3.62 6.38 -7.25
CA SER A 358 3.22 5.89 -8.57
C SER A 358 4.25 4.96 -9.21
N LEU A 359 5.53 5.37 -9.24
CA LEU A 359 6.57 4.60 -9.90
C LEU A 359 6.84 3.28 -9.17
N LYS A 360 7.01 3.36 -7.84
CA LYS A 360 7.25 2.16 -7.00
C LYS A 360 6.09 1.18 -7.07
N ASN A 361 4.86 1.69 -7.12
CA ASN A 361 3.66 0.85 -7.19
C ASN A 361 3.63 0.01 -8.46
N PHE A 362 4.19 0.50 -9.57
CA PHE A 362 4.29 -0.25 -10.81
C PHE A 362 5.12 -1.55 -10.69
N MET A 363 5.90 -1.72 -9.61
CA MET A 363 6.59 -2.97 -9.28
C MET A 363 5.62 -4.15 -9.04
N GLY A 364 4.35 -3.86 -8.76
CA GLY A 364 3.27 -4.86 -8.73
C GLY A 364 2.81 -5.35 -10.11
N VAL A 365 3.37 -4.83 -11.21
CA VAL A 365 3.07 -5.28 -12.58
C VAL A 365 3.92 -6.47 -13.03
N PRO A 366 5.26 -6.49 -12.91
CA PRO A 366 6.05 -7.66 -13.28
C PRO A 366 5.92 -8.81 -12.28
N SER A 367 6.28 -10.02 -12.72
CA SER A 367 6.44 -11.15 -11.81
C SER A 367 7.75 -10.99 -11.03
N ILE A 368 7.63 -10.63 -9.76
CA ILE A 368 8.79 -10.49 -8.87
C ILE A 368 9.56 -11.82 -8.69
N HIS A 369 8.92 -12.98 -8.92
CA HIS A 369 9.58 -14.30 -8.88
C HIS A 369 10.45 -14.58 -10.12
N LYS A 370 10.20 -13.87 -11.23
CA LYS A 370 10.98 -13.98 -12.47
C LYS A 370 11.91 -12.77 -12.69
N THR A 371 11.98 -11.87 -11.72
CA THR A 371 12.84 -10.69 -11.71
C THR A 371 14.02 -10.92 -10.76
N VAL A 372 15.23 -10.54 -11.19
CA VAL A 372 16.45 -10.61 -10.38
C VAL A 372 16.78 -9.21 -9.84
N ASP A 373 17.15 -9.12 -8.57
CA ASP A 373 17.60 -7.87 -7.90
C ASP A 373 16.66 -6.67 -8.11
N VAL A 374 15.34 -6.92 -8.03
CA VAL A 374 14.27 -5.95 -8.37
C VAL A 374 14.48 -4.56 -7.78
N HIS A 375 14.90 -4.46 -6.51
CA HIS A 375 15.11 -3.16 -5.85
C HIS A 375 16.33 -2.42 -6.40
N TYR A 376 17.40 -3.14 -6.74
CA TYR A 376 18.59 -2.53 -7.32
C TYR A 376 18.29 -2.01 -8.73
N ASP A 377 17.64 -2.84 -9.56
CA ASP A 377 17.28 -2.47 -10.94
C ASP A 377 16.27 -1.30 -10.97
N LEU A 378 15.27 -1.34 -10.09
CA LEU A 378 14.32 -0.25 -9.87
C LEU A 378 15.02 1.08 -9.56
N ILE A 379 15.93 1.08 -8.59
CA ILE A 379 16.56 2.32 -8.10
C ILE A 379 17.62 2.80 -9.08
N TYR A 380 18.50 1.92 -9.56
CA TYR A 380 19.75 2.32 -10.24
C TYR A 380 19.75 2.10 -11.76
N GLN A 381 18.68 1.53 -12.33
CA GLN A 381 18.65 1.17 -13.75
C GLN A 381 17.30 1.48 -14.44
N GLY A 382 16.35 2.11 -13.73
CA GLY A 382 15.10 2.59 -14.30
C GLY A 382 14.15 1.47 -14.73
N PHE A 383 14.12 0.35 -13.98
CA PHE A 383 13.29 -0.81 -14.30
C PHE A 383 11.82 -0.46 -14.58
N MET A 384 11.21 0.43 -13.79
CA MET A 384 9.80 0.82 -13.98
C MET A 384 9.59 1.62 -15.27
N GLY A 385 10.56 2.43 -15.66
CA GLY A 385 10.53 3.10 -16.97
C GLY A 385 10.54 2.09 -18.11
N ARG A 386 11.36 1.03 -18.01
CA ARG A 386 11.39 -0.04 -19.04
C ARG A 386 10.07 -0.79 -19.09
N MET A 387 9.53 -1.15 -17.92
CA MET A 387 8.22 -1.78 -17.79
C MET A 387 7.12 -0.93 -18.44
N MET A 388 7.09 0.37 -18.19
CA MET A 388 6.09 1.28 -18.77
C MET A 388 6.25 1.43 -20.29
N ASN A 389 7.48 1.61 -20.79
CA ASN A 389 7.77 1.73 -22.22
C ASN A 389 7.44 0.46 -23.00
N GLU A 390 7.74 -0.72 -22.44
CA GLU A 390 7.63 -1.98 -23.17
C GLU A 390 6.26 -2.65 -23.05
N VAL A 391 5.51 -2.36 -21.98
CA VAL A 391 4.26 -3.05 -21.64
C VAL A 391 3.07 -2.09 -21.73
N ILE A 392 2.98 -1.14 -20.81
CA ILE A 392 1.86 -0.20 -20.75
C ILE A 392 2.27 1.01 -19.91
N TYR A 393 2.03 2.20 -20.45
CA TYR A 393 2.12 3.43 -19.69
C TYR A 393 0.76 3.70 -19.03
N PRO A 394 0.67 4.00 -17.71
CA PRO A 394 -0.61 4.36 -17.08
C PRO A 394 -1.26 5.55 -17.77
N ASP A 395 -2.55 5.47 -18.11
CA ASP A 395 -3.29 6.60 -18.64
C ASP A 395 -3.48 7.70 -17.57
N LEU A 396 -3.49 7.30 -16.29
CA LEU A 396 -3.60 8.20 -15.15
C LEU A 396 -2.95 7.58 -13.91
N ASN A 397 -2.36 8.42 -13.06
CA ASN A 397 -1.91 8.04 -11.72
C ASN A 397 -2.72 8.83 -10.68
N ILE A 398 -3.22 8.16 -9.64
CA ILE A 398 -3.95 8.77 -8.52
C ILE A 398 -3.31 8.30 -7.20
N ILE A 399 -2.59 9.18 -6.53
CA ILE A 399 -1.98 8.87 -5.25
C ILE A 399 -2.98 9.09 -4.11
N ASP A 400 -3.28 8.01 -3.37
CA ASP A 400 -3.96 8.06 -2.08
C ASP A 400 -3.00 8.52 -0.99
N ALA A 401 -3.23 9.73 -0.48
CA ALA A 401 -2.58 10.29 0.68
C ALA A 401 -3.61 10.70 1.75
N ILE A 402 -4.76 10.02 1.82
CA ILE A 402 -5.72 10.28 2.91
C ILE A 402 -5.10 9.85 4.23
N TRP A 403 -4.54 8.64 4.25
CA TRP A 403 -3.70 8.12 5.32
C TRP A 403 -2.29 7.92 4.79
N VAL A 404 -1.32 8.55 5.44
CA VAL A 404 0.09 8.48 5.09
C VAL A 404 0.82 7.72 6.18
N SER A 405 1.71 6.81 5.80
CA SER A 405 2.64 6.16 6.75
C SER A 405 4.04 6.77 6.61
N PRO A 406 4.38 7.81 7.38
CA PRO A 406 5.70 8.44 7.37
C PRO A 406 6.77 7.61 8.10
N SER A 407 6.43 6.40 8.57
CA SER A 407 7.28 5.47 9.32
C SER A 407 8.68 5.32 8.70
N HIS A 408 9.69 5.89 9.36
CA HIS A 408 11.09 5.68 9.05
C HIS A 408 11.76 4.97 10.24
N PRO A 409 12.77 4.10 10.04
CA PRO A 409 13.13 3.38 8.81
C PRO A 409 12.14 2.26 8.43
N ASP A 410 11.03 2.17 9.15
CA ASP A 410 10.07 1.06 9.07
C ASP A 410 9.00 1.30 7.99
N GLY A 411 9.35 1.02 6.74
CA GLY A 411 8.41 0.80 5.64
C GLY A 411 8.74 -0.52 4.95
N PRO A 412 7.82 -1.16 4.22
CA PRO A 412 6.57 -0.59 3.66
C PRO A 412 5.25 -0.98 4.36
N ALA A 413 5.27 -1.57 5.57
CA ALA A 413 4.09 -2.18 6.18
C ALA A 413 2.92 -1.23 6.51
N GLY A 414 3.17 0.02 6.89
CA GLY A 414 2.11 1.02 7.13
C GLY A 414 1.08 0.66 8.22
N PRO A 415 1.49 0.30 9.45
CA PRO A 415 0.54 -0.05 10.51
C PRO A 415 -0.30 1.16 10.96
N TYR A 416 -1.52 0.93 11.44
CA TYR A 416 -2.41 1.99 11.95
C TYR A 416 -1.74 2.86 13.02
N SER A 417 -0.94 2.25 13.89
CA SER A 417 -0.26 2.93 14.99
C SER A 417 0.81 3.93 14.54
N ARG A 418 1.19 3.93 13.27
CA ARG A 418 2.21 4.84 12.72
C ARG A 418 1.76 5.62 11.50
N ALA A 419 0.50 5.49 11.11
CA ALA A 419 -0.08 6.27 10.04
C ALA A 419 -0.75 7.52 10.59
N VAL A 420 -0.69 8.60 9.81
CA VAL A 420 -1.35 9.87 10.12
C VAL A 420 -2.28 10.24 8.98
N ARG A 421 -3.35 10.97 9.29
CA ARG A 421 -4.30 11.44 8.30
C ARG A 421 -3.82 12.76 7.71
N ALA A 422 -3.66 12.80 6.38
CA ALA A 422 -3.35 14.02 5.64
C ALA A 422 -4.54 14.52 4.78
N ASN A 423 -5.53 13.66 4.50
CA ASN A 423 -6.73 14.02 3.71
C ASN A 423 -6.42 14.59 2.32
N ILE A 424 -5.43 14.02 1.63
CA ILE A 424 -5.01 14.48 0.31
C ILE A 424 -5.23 13.36 -0.72
N LEU A 425 -5.72 13.74 -1.90
CA LEU A 425 -5.61 12.95 -3.12
C LEU A 425 -4.82 13.74 -4.15
N LEU A 426 -3.93 13.05 -4.87
CA LEU A 426 -3.19 13.64 -5.97
C LEU A 426 -3.46 12.90 -7.27
N ALA A 427 -3.46 13.57 -8.40
CA ALA A 427 -3.50 12.95 -9.73
C ALA A 427 -2.55 13.61 -10.72
N GLY A 428 -2.13 12.84 -11.71
CA GLY A 428 -1.29 13.32 -12.80
C GLY A 428 -1.04 12.23 -13.85
N THR A 429 -0.79 12.65 -15.10
CA THR A 429 -0.43 11.77 -16.21
C THR A 429 1.08 11.51 -16.25
N ASP A 430 1.91 12.46 -15.80
CA ASP A 430 3.34 12.26 -15.56
C ASP A 430 3.59 11.66 -14.16
N PRO A 431 3.93 10.36 -14.03
CA PRO A 431 4.18 9.72 -12.74
C PRO A 431 5.48 10.19 -12.08
N VAL A 432 6.43 10.75 -12.83
CA VAL A 432 7.69 11.29 -12.27
C VAL A 432 7.43 12.61 -11.58
N ALA A 433 6.73 13.55 -12.23
CA ALA A 433 6.33 14.81 -11.62
C ALA A 433 5.41 14.59 -10.42
N LEU A 434 4.46 13.65 -10.55
CA LEU A 434 3.54 13.31 -9.48
C LEU A 434 4.26 12.72 -8.24
N ASP A 435 5.21 11.79 -8.44
CA ASP A 435 6.00 11.25 -7.34
C ASP A 435 6.92 12.31 -6.73
N TYR A 436 7.57 13.14 -7.55
CA TYR A 436 8.38 14.27 -7.09
C TYR A 436 7.57 15.15 -6.13
N TYR A 437 6.38 15.57 -6.55
CA TYR A 437 5.50 16.41 -5.75
C TYR A 437 5.08 15.71 -4.46
N ALA A 438 4.59 14.47 -4.55
CA ALA A 438 4.09 13.72 -3.41
C ALA A 438 5.19 13.44 -2.36
N GLY A 439 6.42 13.16 -2.80
CA GLY A 439 7.58 13.04 -1.91
C GLY A 439 7.90 14.37 -1.22
N LYS A 440 8.12 15.43 -2.02
CA LYS A 440 8.65 16.72 -1.55
C LYS A 440 7.67 17.55 -0.74
N TYR A 441 6.42 17.64 -1.19
CA TYR A 441 5.43 18.58 -0.66
C TYR A 441 4.33 17.92 0.18
N VAL A 442 4.29 16.58 0.26
CA VAL A 442 3.34 15.86 1.12
C VAL A 442 4.06 14.98 2.14
N LEU A 443 4.82 13.99 1.68
CA LEU A 443 5.40 13.00 2.59
C LEU A 443 6.57 13.55 3.41
N TYR A 444 7.46 14.34 2.81
CA TYR A 444 8.61 14.94 3.49
C TYR A 444 8.20 15.93 4.60
N PRO A 445 7.28 16.90 4.38
CA PRO A 445 6.86 17.82 5.44
C PRO A 445 6.19 17.11 6.62
N ILE A 446 5.50 15.99 6.36
CA ILE A 446 4.90 15.15 7.41
C ILE A 446 5.99 14.40 8.19
N SER A 447 6.89 13.70 7.48
CA SER A 447 7.87 12.82 8.12
C SER A 447 9.07 13.57 8.72
N GLY A 448 9.47 14.70 8.15
CA GLY A 448 10.75 15.36 8.40
C GLY A 448 11.98 14.55 7.98
N TYR A 449 11.79 13.46 7.24
CA TYR A 449 12.85 12.51 6.88
C TYR A 449 13.38 12.80 5.48
N GLY A 450 14.66 13.21 5.39
CA GLY A 450 15.27 13.72 4.15
C GLY A 450 15.22 12.76 2.96
N ARG A 451 15.12 11.43 3.17
CA ARG A 451 14.99 10.49 2.05
C ARG A 451 13.62 10.53 1.33
N HIS A 452 12.68 11.32 1.83
CA HIS A 452 11.42 11.62 1.15
C HIS A 452 11.51 12.88 0.27
N ASP A 453 12.55 13.71 0.44
CA ASP A 453 12.77 14.90 -0.37
C ASP A 453 13.71 14.57 -1.57
N PRO A 454 13.22 14.65 -2.81
CA PRO A 454 14.02 14.38 -4.01
C PRO A 454 15.13 15.42 -4.25
N GLU A 455 15.17 16.52 -3.50
CA GLU A 455 16.24 17.52 -3.55
C GLU A 455 17.26 17.40 -2.40
N THR A 456 17.07 16.44 -1.49
CA THR A 456 18.06 16.20 -0.44
C THR A 456 19.42 15.83 -1.06
N PRO A 457 20.52 16.54 -0.73
CA PRO A 457 21.82 16.29 -1.35
C PRO A 457 22.30 14.85 -1.22
N PHE A 458 22.82 14.30 -2.31
CA PHE A 458 23.43 12.97 -2.37
C PHE A 458 24.80 13.09 -3.04
N ASN A 459 25.88 13.19 -2.25
CA ASN A 459 27.24 13.04 -2.76
C ASN A 459 27.99 11.94 -1.99
N GLU A 460 29.07 11.41 -2.59
CA GLU A 460 29.85 10.29 -2.01
C GLU A 460 30.49 10.62 -0.65
N GLY A 461 30.52 11.91 -0.25
CA GLY A 461 31.08 12.40 1.01
C GLY A 461 30.04 12.86 2.04
N THR A 462 28.76 12.99 1.67
CA THR A 462 27.68 13.19 2.63
C THR A 462 27.59 11.91 3.43
N ASN A 463 27.68 12.02 4.76
CA ASN A 463 27.27 10.94 5.63
C ASN A 463 25.93 10.43 5.08
N PRO A 464 25.78 9.14 4.71
CA PRO A 464 24.50 8.60 4.24
C PRO A 464 23.40 8.69 5.32
N TYR A 465 23.67 9.37 6.44
CA TYR A 465 22.85 9.67 7.59
C TYR A 465 23.02 11.15 7.96
N HIS A 466 22.61 12.07 7.07
CA HIS A 466 22.66 13.50 7.37
C HIS A 466 21.86 13.88 8.65
N ASP A 467 20.98 12.97 9.09
CA ASP A 467 20.15 13.03 10.29
C ASP A 467 20.55 12.03 11.40
N GLY A 468 21.65 11.26 11.23
CA GLY A 468 22.09 10.26 12.21
C GLY A 468 21.34 8.91 12.17
N THR A 469 20.43 8.70 11.21
CA THR A 469 19.69 7.42 11.06
C THR A 469 20.63 6.27 10.63
N SER A 470 20.27 4.99 10.82
CA SER A 470 21.15 3.86 10.46
C SER A 470 20.96 3.39 9.01
N ASN A 471 21.99 2.77 8.40
CA ASN A 471 21.93 2.22 7.03
C ASN A 471 20.75 1.28 6.80
N THR A 472 19.91 1.57 5.80
CA THR A 472 18.93 0.59 5.30
C THR A 472 19.51 -0.35 4.23
N GLY A 473 20.80 -0.19 3.88
CA GLY A 473 21.48 -0.93 2.82
C GLY A 473 21.38 -0.28 1.43
N TYR A 474 20.82 0.93 1.34
CA TYR A 474 20.59 1.67 0.10
C TYR A 474 21.14 3.09 0.18
N ALA A 475 21.37 3.72 -0.98
CA ALA A 475 21.75 5.14 -1.08
C ALA A 475 20.80 6.05 -0.27
N TYR A 476 21.33 7.11 0.34
CA TYR A 476 20.50 8.01 1.15
C TYR A 476 19.36 8.60 0.32
N ASN A 477 19.63 9.28 -0.79
CA ASN A 477 18.56 9.73 -1.69
C ASN A 477 18.21 8.71 -2.78
N ALA A 478 17.96 7.44 -2.40
CA ALA A 478 17.48 6.41 -3.32
C ALA A 478 16.20 6.82 -4.06
N PHE A 479 15.38 7.69 -3.45
CA PHE A 479 14.19 8.24 -4.08
C PHE A 479 14.55 9.09 -5.31
N ARG A 480 15.45 10.06 -5.15
CA ARG A 480 15.95 10.87 -6.27
C ARG A 480 16.58 10.02 -7.36
N ILE A 481 17.44 9.08 -6.99
CA ILE A 481 18.13 8.20 -7.94
C ILE A 481 17.10 7.41 -8.78
N MET A 482 16.08 6.84 -8.12
CA MET A 482 14.98 6.13 -8.80
C MET A 482 14.23 7.05 -9.77
N LEU A 483 13.92 8.30 -9.37
CA LEU A 483 13.26 9.27 -10.24
C LEU A 483 14.11 9.60 -11.48
N ASP A 484 15.39 9.92 -11.30
CA ASP A 484 16.29 10.30 -12.40
C ASP A 484 16.46 9.15 -13.42
N PHE A 485 16.72 7.93 -12.96
CA PHE A 485 16.87 6.78 -13.86
C PHE A 485 15.55 6.42 -14.55
N THR A 486 14.43 6.46 -13.84
CA THR A 486 13.12 6.16 -14.43
C THR A 486 12.73 7.21 -15.48
N ALA A 487 12.92 8.50 -15.18
CA ALA A 487 12.64 9.58 -16.12
C ALA A 487 13.50 9.46 -17.39
N SER A 488 14.80 9.21 -17.24
CA SER A 488 15.71 9.01 -18.38
C SER A 488 15.27 7.86 -19.28
N VAL A 489 14.85 6.73 -18.69
CA VAL A 489 14.35 5.58 -19.45
C VAL A 489 13.03 5.90 -20.14
N LEU A 490 12.08 6.54 -19.45
CA LEU A 490 10.79 6.94 -20.04
C LEU A 490 10.97 7.88 -21.24
N GLN A 491 11.87 8.87 -21.11
CA GLN A 491 12.22 9.80 -22.19
C GLN A 491 12.85 9.09 -23.39
N GLN A 492 13.67 8.06 -23.17
CA GLN A 492 14.19 7.21 -24.27
C GLN A 492 13.06 6.43 -24.99
N GLY A 493 11.95 6.15 -24.30
CA GLY A 493 10.74 5.55 -24.87
C GLY A 493 9.80 6.55 -25.55
N GLY A 494 10.12 7.85 -25.52
CA GLY A 494 9.31 8.91 -26.11
C GLY A 494 8.26 9.51 -25.19
N HIS A 495 8.26 9.18 -23.89
CA HIS A 495 7.38 9.82 -22.92
C HIS A 495 8.02 11.11 -22.41
N ASP A 496 7.34 12.23 -22.57
CA ASP A 496 7.74 13.47 -21.91
C ASP A 496 7.38 13.37 -20.42
N VAL A 497 8.38 13.43 -19.56
CA VAL A 497 8.26 13.41 -18.09
C VAL A 497 9.31 14.33 -17.49
N THR A 498 9.07 14.86 -16.29
CA THR A 498 9.94 15.87 -15.67
C THR A 498 10.15 15.71 -14.17
N LEU A 499 11.37 16.03 -13.72
CA LEU A 499 11.67 16.36 -12.33
C LEU A 499 11.82 17.88 -12.11
N ASP A 500 11.84 18.68 -13.19
CA ASP A 500 12.01 20.13 -13.12
C ASP A 500 10.69 20.83 -12.72
N PRO A 501 10.60 21.45 -11.53
CA PRO A 501 9.40 22.15 -11.10
C PRO A 501 9.02 23.31 -12.01
N ALA A 502 9.96 23.89 -12.75
CA ALA A 502 9.67 24.95 -13.72
C ALA A 502 8.77 24.48 -14.86
N ARG A 503 8.75 23.16 -15.14
CA ARG A 503 7.90 22.52 -16.16
C ARG A 503 6.59 21.97 -15.60
N MET A 504 6.38 22.04 -14.28
CA MET A 504 5.18 21.52 -13.60
C MET A 504 4.19 22.64 -13.33
N SER A 505 2.90 22.33 -13.49
CA SER A 505 1.81 23.16 -12.97
C SER A 505 1.10 22.36 -11.88
N VAL A 506 0.94 22.95 -10.71
CA VAL A 506 0.26 22.31 -9.58
C VAL A 506 -1.02 23.05 -9.27
N HIS A 507 -2.13 22.34 -9.42
CA HIS A 507 -3.48 22.82 -9.15
C HIS A 507 -3.93 22.27 -7.81
N VAL A 508 -4.35 23.14 -6.89
CA VAL A 508 -4.79 22.73 -5.55
C VAL A 508 -6.25 23.12 -5.34
N ARG A 509 -7.05 22.19 -4.80
CA ARG A 509 -8.44 22.41 -4.41
C ARG A 509 -8.65 22.05 -2.94
N ASN A 510 -8.88 23.10 -2.15
CA ASN A 510 -9.23 22.98 -0.75
C ASN A 510 -10.73 22.76 -0.57
N LEU A 511 -11.12 21.56 -0.13
CA LEU A 511 -12.54 21.24 0.07
C LEU A 511 -13.19 21.89 1.29
N ARG A 512 -12.45 22.65 2.11
CA ARG A 512 -13.06 23.54 3.11
C ARG A 512 -13.48 24.88 2.50
N GLU A 513 -12.75 25.34 1.49
CA GLU A 513 -13.04 26.58 0.78
C GLU A 513 -14.11 26.29 -0.28
N GLY A 514 -15.37 26.59 0.04
CA GLY A 514 -16.51 26.22 -0.81
C GLY A 514 -17.50 25.23 -0.18
N LEU A 515 -17.37 24.91 1.12
CA LEU A 515 -18.48 24.35 1.92
C LEU A 515 -19.66 25.35 2.07
N SER A 516 -19.58 26.53 1.46
CA SER A 516 -20.75 27.26 1.00
C SER A 516 -21.38 26.51 -0.17
N TRP A 517 -22.30 25.59 0.13
CA TRP A 517 -23.33 25.04 -0.75
C TRP A 517 -23.27 25.58 -2.19
N SER A 518 -22.55 24.89 -3.08
CA SER A 518 -22.71 25.09 -4.54
C SER A 518 -23.89 24.29 -5.10
N GLY A 519 -24.58 23.54 -4.24
CA GLY A 519 -25.75 22.72 -4.52
C GLY A 519 -27.04 23.52 -4.65
N GLY A 520 -27.10 24.37 -5.66
CA GLY A 520 -28.33 24.75 -6.33
C GLY A 520 -28.18 24.38 -7.79
N HIS A 521 -28.63 23.20 -8.19
CA HIS A 521 -28.79 22.90 -9.62
C HIS A 521 -29.94 23.75 -10.15
N CYS A 522 -29.63 24.81 -10.90
CA CYS A 522 -30.59 25.29 -11.88
C CYS A 522 -30.71 24.20 -12.95
N VAL A 523 -31.69 23.31 -12.82
CA VAL A 523 -32.29 22.69 -14.00
C VAL A 523 -32.72 23.82 -14.94
N THR A 524 -32.58 23.59 -16.24
CA THR A 524 -32.92 24.55 -17.29
C THR A 524 -34.22 25.26 -16.95
N GLY A 525 -34.18 26.59 -16.90
CA GLY A 525 -35.37 27.41 -16.68
C GLY A 525 -36.47 26.98 -17.63
N VAL A 526 -37.67 26.80 -17.09
CA VAL A 526 -38.81 26.26 -17.80
C VAL A 526 -39.12 27.14 -19.01
N ALA A 527 -39.21 26.54 -20.20
CA ALA A 527 -39.32 27.29 -21.46
C ALA A 527 -40.64 28.09 -21.60
N SER A 528 -41.59 27.92 -20.69
CA SER A 528 -42.85 28.69 -20.67
C SER A 528 -43.48 28.67 -19.27
N ALA A 529 -44.29 29.70 -18.97
CA ALA A 529 -45.04 29.78 -17.72
C ALA A 529 -46.12 28.70 -17.65
N GLY A 530 -46.19 27.97 -16.53
CA GLY A 530 -47.22 26.98 -16.23
C GLY A 530 -47.96 27.32 -14.93
N THR A 531 -49.25 26.98 -14.87
CA THR A 531 -50.05 27.06 -13.63
C THR A 531 -49.99 25.77 -12.80
N GLN A 532 -49.25 24.76 -13.27
CA GLN A 532 -49.07 23.47 -12.61
C GLN A 532 -47.64 22.99 -12.80
N TRP A 533 -47.05 22.49 -11.72
CA TRP A 533 -45.66 22.05 -11.62
C TRP A 533 -45.63 20.69 -10.91
N PHE A 534 -44.85 19.75 -11.42
CA PHE A 534 -44.64 18.43 -10.81
C PHE A 534 -43.21 18.37 -10.29
N PHE A 535 -43.05 18.13 -9.00
CA PHE A 535 -41.74 18.03 -8.37
C PHE A 535 -41.21 16.59 -8.49
N ALA A 536 -39.91 16.44 -8.74
CA ALA A 536 -39.24 15.15 -8.61
C ALA A 536 -38.48 15.15 -7.27
N GLU A 537 -39.17 14.91 -6.16
CA GLU A 537 -38.50 14.73 -4.86
C GLU A 537 -38.50 13.26 -4.46
N GLY A 538 -37.31 12.81 -4.07
CA GLY A 538 -37.07 11.52 -3.45
C GLY A 538 -37.05 11.64 -1.93
N THR A 539 -37.85 10.80 -1.27
CA THR A 539 -37.84 10.50 0.17
C THR A 539 -38.39 11.60 1.11
N THR A 540 -39.59 11.33 1.66
CA THR A 540 -40.23 12.08 2.75
C THR A 540 -40.17 11.28 4.05
N ARG A 541 -38.98 10.75 4.40
CA ARG A 541 -38.80 9.92 5.60
C ARG A 541 -38.57 10.81 6.81
N GLU A 542 -38.99 10.32 7.98
CA GLU A 542 -38.78 10.98 9.27
C GLU A 542 -37.29 11.30 9.49
N GLY A 543 -36.98 12.57 9.77
CA GLY A 543 -35.62 13.07 9.99
C GLY A 543 -34.96 13.74 8.77
N PHE A 544 -35.68 13.93 7.67
CA PHE A 544 -35.23 14.73 6.52
C PHE A 544 -35.77 16.16 6.64
N ASP A 545 -34.90 17.17 6.49
CA ASP A 545 -35.30 18.57 6.52
C ASP A 545 -35.72 19.03 5.10
N GLU A 546 -37.02 19.26 4.91
CA GLU A 546 -37.62 19.73 3.66
C GLU A 546 -37.61 21.27 3.63
N TRP A 547 -37.06 21.88 2.58
CA TRP A 547 -37.06 23.34 2.40
C TRP A 547 -37.45 23.73 0.96
N LEU A 548 -38.22 24.82 0.84
CA LEU A 548 -38.57 25.49 -0.43
C LEU A 548 -37.63 26.66 -0.73
#